data_AF-A0A957F7S8-F1
#
_entry.id   AF-A0A957F7S8-F1
#
_cell.length_a   1.000
_cell.length_b   1.000
_cell.length_c   1.000
_cell.angle_alpha   90.00
_cell.angle_beta   90.00
_cell.angle_gamma   90.00
#
_symmetry.space_group_name_H-M   'P 1'
#
loop_
_entity.id
_entity.type
_entity.pdbx_description
1 polymer ?
#
loop_
_entity_poly.entity_id
_entity_poly.type
_entity_poly.pdbx_seq_one_letter_code
_entity_poly.pdbx_strand_id
1 'polypeptide(L)'
;MNDSSLSRPLARHIIETLGSFGTPPARGIQAFNVGNASLLDAIDEFYLSSYLQDGGAAYKMVVGDYGSGKSHFLYCLRDRAWARNFAVAKVDLSPVETPYNDQRKVYEAVARNLIWHETDEAFSDESGLTRFLQGTLERIVGGSLSLETLQDPLYRALVDTLEAAPVDSPAYQTAVLAYFDALIRDNAERLDALSRWL
;
A
#
# COMPACT_ATOMS: atom_id res chain seq x y z
N MET A 1 -18.99 -5.20 -14.88
CA MET A 1 -19.98 -5.43 -13.81
C MET A 1 -19.89 -6.90 -13.41
N ASN A 2 -19.03 -7.23 -12.45
CA ASN A 2 -19.07 -8.52 -11.77
C ASN A 2 -19.80 -8.28 -10.45
N ASP A 3 -21.01 -8.80 -10.34
CA ASP A 3 -21.79 -8.84 -9.10
C ASP A 3 -21.15 -9.87 -8.17
N SER A 4 -20.10 -9.46 -7.45
CA SER A 4 -19.69 -10.20 -6.25
C SER A 4 -20.72 -9.87 -5.17
N SER A 5 -21.60 -10.84 -4.88
CA SER A 5 -22.67 -10.66 -3.90
C SER A 5 -22.10 -10.23 -2.55
N LEU A 6 -22.30 -8.96 -2.20
CA LEU A 6 -21.82 -8.37 -0.95
C LEU A 6 -22.40 -9.16 0.23
N SER A 7 -21.53 -9.69 1.10
CA SER A 7 -21.99 -10.49 2.25
C SER A 7 -22.85 -9.63 3.18
N ARG A 8 -23.92 -10.22 3.75
CA ARG A 8 -24.82 -9.51 4.66
C ARG A 8 -24.08 -8.86 5.86
N PRO A 9 -23.06 -9.50 6.49
CA PRO A 9 -22.28 -8.85 7.53
C PRO A 9 -21.50 -7.62 7.04
N LEU A 10 -20.86 -7.70 5.87
CA LEU A 10 -20.11 -6.59 5.29
C LEU A 10 -21.05 -5.43 4.91
N ALA A 11 -22.19 -5.74 4.28
CA ALA A 11 -23.22 -4.76 3.97
C ALA A 11 -23.71 -4.02 5.22
N ARG A 12 -23.96 -4.75 6.31
CA ARG A 12 -24.36 -4.16 7.59
C ARG A 12 -23.29 -3.24 8.16
N HIS A 13 -22.04 -3.69 8.17
CA HIS A 13 -20.91 -2.89 8.63
C HIS A 13 -20.79 -1.57 7.85
N ILE A 14 -20.91 -1.63 6.51
CA ILE A 14 -20.86 -0.43 5.66
C ILE A 14 -21.95 0.57 6.04
N ILE A 15 -23.19 0.10 6.17
CA ILE A 15 -24.34 0.95 6.52
C ILE A 15 -24.16 1.56 7.91
N GLU A 16 -23.74 0.76 8.91
CA GLU A 16 -23.58 1.23 10.29
C GLU A 16 -22.44 2.24 10.44
N THR A 17 -21.30 2.03 9.78
CA THR A 17 -20.17 2.98 9.81
C THR A 17 -20.51 4.30 9.13
N LEU A 18 -21.08 4.25 7.91
CA LEU A 18 -21.49 5.46 7.19
C LEU A 18 -22.58 6.22 7.95
N GLY A 19 -23.57 5.52 8.48
CA GLY A 19 -24.68 6.13 9.21
C GLY A 19 -24.27 6.76 10.55
N SER A 20 -23.27 6.19 11.23
CA SER A 20 -22.85 6.65 12.56
C SER A 20 -21.80 7.76 12.51
N PHE A 21 -20.83 7.67 11.59
CA PHE A 21 -19.66 8.55 11.58
C PHE A 21 -19.59 9.49 10.37
N GLY A 22 -20.43 9.27 9.35
CA GLY A 22 -20.36 10.01 8.08
C GLY A 22 -19.05 9.76 7.31
N THR A 23 -18.22 8.82 7.77
CA THR A 23 -16.94 8.46 7.18
C THR A 23 -17.02 7.08 6.54
N PRO A 24 -16.40 6.90 5.37
CA PRO A 24 -16.32 5.59 4.73
C PRO A 24 -15.65 4.54 5.64
N PRO A 25 -16.21 3.33 5.76
CA PRO A 25 -15.48 2.20 6.33
C PRO A 25 -14.20 1.92 5.55
N ALA A 26 -13.25 1.27 6.22
CA ALA A 26 -12.01 0.83 5.58
C ALA A 26 -12.24 -0.18 4.45
N ARG A 27 -13.43 -0.80 4.34
CA ARG A 27 -13.73 -1.88 3.38
C ARG A 27 -15.08 -1.68 2.71
N GLY A 28 -15.19 -2.09 1.45
CA GLY A 28 -16.45 -2.27 0.74
C GLY A 28 -17.18 -0.98 0.35
N ILE A 29 -16.50 0.16 0.42
CA ILE A 29 -17.10 1.47 0.09
C ILE A 29 -17.61 1.54 -1.36
N GLN A 30 -16.97 0.78 -2.27
CA GLN A 30 -17.37 0.67 -3.67
C GLN A 30 -18.83 0.28 -3.85
N ALA A 31 -19.39 -0.53 -2.95
CA ALA A 31 -20.79 -0.97 -3.02
C ALA A 31 -21.80 0.15 -2.71
N PHE A 32 -21.35 1.24 -2.06
CA PHE A 32 -22.18 2.40 -1.74
C PHE A 32 -21.83 3.62 -2.62
N ASN A 33 -20.91 3.44 -3.57
CA ASN A 33 -20.38 4.52 -4.38
C ASN A 33 -21.32 4.87 -5.54
N VAL A 34 -21.55 6.17 -5.76
CA VAL A 34 -22.44 6.68 -6.81
C VAL A 34 -21.81 7.91 -7.49
N GLY A 35 -21.91 7.99 -8.82
CA GLY A 35 -21.68 9.23 -9.58
C GLY A 35 -20.22 9.59 -9.90
N ASN A 36 -19.23 8.80 -9.48
CA ASN A 36 -17.81 9.04 -9.80
C ASN A 36 -17.16 7.93 -10.65
N ALA A 37 -17.95 6.97 -11.15
CA ALA A 37 -17.46 5.83 -11.92
C ALA A 37 -16.63 6.27 -13.12
N SER A 38 -17.11 7.22 -13.92
CA SER A 38 -16.40 7.73 -15.10
C SER A 38 -15.02 8.30 -14.77
N LEU A 39 -14.88 9.02 -13.65
CA LEU A 39 -13.61 9.58 -13.22
C LEU A 39 -12.65 8.50 -12.73
N LEU A 40 -13.17 7.57 -11.92
CA LEU A 40 -12.36 6.44 -11.45
C LEU A 40 -11.94 5.56 -12.63
N ASP A 41 -12.80 5.35 -13.64
CA ASP A 41 -12.52 4.55 -14.83
C ASP A 41 -11.42 5.19 -15.67
N ALA A 42 -11.47 6.52 -15.84
CA ALA A 42 -10.40 7.24 -16.51
C ALA A 42 -9.06 7.13 -15.76
N ILE A 43 -9.06 7.25 -14.42
CA ILE A 43 -7.82 7.07 -13.64
C ILE A 43 -7.29 5.64 -13.78
N ASP A 44 -8.21 4.67 -13.74
CA ASP A 44 -7.86 3.27 -13.87
C ASP A 44 -7.22 2.96 -15.23
N GLU A 45 -7.88 3.36 -16.33
CA GLU A 45 -7.43 3.16 -17.70
C GLU A 45 -6.10 3.86 -18.00
N PHE A 46 -6.01 5.17 -17.74
CA PHE A 46 -4.88 6.00 -18.16
C PHE A 46 -3.71 6.02 -17.17
N TYR A 47 -3.89 5.54 -15.94
CA TYR A 47 -2.82 5.55 -14.93
C TYR A 47 -2.59 4.17 -14.32
N LEU A 48 -3.59 3.56 -13.67
CA LEU A 48 -3.38 2.32 -12.91
C LEU A 48 -3.04 1.11 -13.80
N SER A 49 -3.66 0.96 -14.98
CA SER A 49 -3.36 -0.13 -15.94
C SER A 49 -2.25 0.17 -16.94
N SER A 50 -1.76 1.41 -17.00
CA SER A 50 -0.85 1.83 -18.08
C SER A 50 0.32 2.64 -17.51
N TYR A 51 0.20 3.97 -17.51
CA TYR A 51 1.32 4.88 -17.26
C TYR A 51 2.13 4.59 -15.98
N LEU A 52 1.49 4.16 -14.89
CA LEU A 52 2.19 3.83 -13.65
C LEU A 52 2.89 2.47 -13.69
N GLN A 53 2.35 1.49 -14.44
CA GLN A 53 2.98 0.17 -14.61
C GLN A 53 4.25 0.27 -15.46
N ASP A 54 4.30 1.23 -16.37
CA ASP A 54 5.46 1.52 -17.22
C ASP A 54 6.56 2.32 -16.48
N GLY A 55 6.45 2.48 -15.15
CA GLY A 55 7.40 3.23 -14.32
C GLY A 55 7.16 4.74 -14.26
N GLY A 56 6.03 5.23 -14.78
CA GLY A 56 5.64 6.63 -14.71
C GLY A 56 5.22 7.06 -13.29
N ALA A 57 5.27 8.37 -13.05
CA ALA A 57 4.77 8.99 -11.82
C ALA A 57 3.82 10.14 -12.15
N ALA A 58 2.73 10.27 -11.37
CA ALA A 58 1.73 11.32 -11.55
C ALA A 58 1.26 11.87 -10.21
N TYR A 59 1.04 13.18 -10.17
CA TYR A 59 0.39 13.88 -9.06
C TYR A 59 -0.98 14.39 -9.49
N LYS A 60 -1.99 14.18 -8.64
CA LYS A 60 -3.37 14.67 -8.83
C LYS A 60 -3.88 15.29 -7.55
N MET A 61 -4.65 16.37 -7.67
CA MET A 61 -5.29 17.05 -6.55
C MET A 61 -6.80 16.97 -6.73
N VAL A 62 -7.50 16.48 -5.70
CA VAL A 62 -8.97 16.42 -5.66
C VAL A 62 -9.48 17.60 -4.86
N VAL A 63 -10.17 18.53 -5.53
CA VAL A 63 -10.68 19.78 -4.93
C VAL A 63 -12.20 19.74 -4.90
N GLY A 64 -12.79 20.25 -3.82
CA GLY A 64 -14.24 20.35 -3.66
C GLY A 64 -14.62 20.74 -2.24
N ASP A 65 -15.89 21.09 -2.04
CA ASP A 65 -16.41 21.61 -0.78
C ASP A 65 -16.43 20.57 0.35
N TYR A 66 -16.52 21.03 1.60
CA TYR A 66 -16.69 20.12 2.74
C TYR A 66 -17.96 19.26 2.55
N GLY A 67 -17.84 17.95 2.78
CA GLY A 67 -18.94 17.01 2.54
C GLY A 67 -19.16 16.60 1.08
N SER A 68 -18.39 17.11 0.11
CA SER A 68 -18.54 16.75 -1.32
C SER A 68 -18.10 15.32 -1.70
N GLY A 69 -17.75 14.48 -0.73
CA GLY A 69 -17.33 13.10 -0.97
C GLY A 69 -15.87 12.90 -1.36
N LYS A 70 -14.97 13.88 -1.18
CA LYS A 70 -13.53 13.75 -1.52
C LYS A 70 -12.88 12.53 -0.85
N SER A 71 -13.06 12.37 0.45
CA SER A 71 -12.51 11.22 1.17
C SER A 71 -13.07 9.92 0.62
N HIS A 72 -14.40 9.85 0.40
CA HIS A 72 -15.06 8.70 -0.22
C HIS A 72 -14.45 8.35 -1.58
N PHE A 73 -14.22 9.34 -2.44
CA PHE A 73 -13.56 9.16 -3.73
C PHE A 73 -12.14 8.58 -3.58
N LEU A 74 -11.34 9.10 -2.65
CA LEU A 74 -9.99 8.60 -2.41
C LEU A 74 -9.99 7.15 -1.89
N TYR A 75 -10.96 6.77 -1.05
CA TYR A 75 -11.14 5.38 -0.64
C TYR A 75 -11.51 4.47 -1.82
N CYS A 76 -12.37 4.93 -2.72
CA CYS A 76 -12.69 4.17 -3.95
C CYS A 76 -11.46 4.05 -4.87
N LEU A 77 -10.65 5.10 -4.99
CA LEU A 77 -9.42 5.04 -5.79
C LEU A 77 -8.40 4.05 -5.19
N ARG A 78 -8.22 4.08 -3.87
CA ARG A 78 -7.36 3.13 -3.15
C ARG A 78 -7.80 1.68 -3.41
N ASP A 79 -9.09 1.39 -3.30
CA ASP A 79 -9.60 0.04 -3.51
C ASP A 79 -9.36 -0.44 -4.97
N ARG A 80 -9.41 0.47 -5.95
CA ARG A 80 -9.03 0.14 -7.34
C ARG A 80 -7.54 -0.10 -7.50
N ALA A 81 -6.70 0.70 -6.85
CA ALA A 81 -5.26 0.49 -6.86
C ALA A 81 -4.90 -0.88 -6.26
N TRP A 82 -5.54 -1.28 -5.16
CA TRP A 82 -5.39 -2.62 -4.59
C TRP A 82 -5.84 -3.73 -5.54
N ALA A 83 -6.97 -3.56 -6.24
CA ALA A 83 -7.41 -4.52 -7.26
C ALA A 83 -6.42 -4.64 -8.45
N ARG A 84 -5.48 -3.70 -8.57
CA ARG A 84 -4.39 -3.69 -9.56
C ARG A 84 -3.03 -4.02 -8.93
N ASN A 85 -3.01 -4.61 -7.73
CA ASN A 85 -1.83 -5.04 -6.99
C ASN A 85 -0.84 -3.91 -6.61
N PHE A 86 -1.32 -2.66 -6.50
CA PHE A 86 -0.50 -1.58 -5.94
C PHE A 86 -0.48 -1.65 -4.41
N ALA A 87 0.66 -1.28 -3.82
CA ALA A 87 0.70 -0.87 -2.43
C ALA A 87 0.18 0.57 -2.30
N VAL A 88 -0.58 0.87 -1.25
CA VAL A 88 -1.17 2.20 -1.03
C VAL A 88 -0.96 2.62 0.42
N ALA A 89 -0.50 3.85 0.62
CA ALA A 89 -0.48 4.50 1.92
C ALA A 89 -1.50 5.63 1.96
N LYS A 90 -2.40 5.61 2.95
CA LYS A 90 -3.33 6.71 3.21
C LYS A 90 -2.86 7.48 4.44
N VAL A 91 -2.67 8.78 4.29
CA VAL A 91 -2.19 9.66 5.36
C VAL A 91 -3.10 10.87 5.48
N ASP A 92 -3.64 11.10 6.67
CA ASP A 92 -4.34 12.35 7.00
C ASP A 92 -3.32 13.37 7.49
N LEU A 93 -3.21 14.50 6.77
CA LEU A 93 -2.37 15.60 7.20
C LEU A 93 -3.10 16.39 8.29
N SER A 94 -2.43 16.61 9.42
CA SER A 94 -2.97 17.36 10.54
C SER A 94 -1.89 18.24 11.18
N PRO A 95 -2.21 19.42 11.74
CA PRO A 95 -1.18 20.30 12.32
C PRO A 95 -0.40 19.69 13.50
N VAL A 96 -0.94 18.66 14.14
CA VAL A 96 -0.38 18.09 15.37
C VAL A 96 0.32 16.75 15.10
N GLU A 97 -0.39 15.80 14.51
CA GLU A 97 0.09 14.43 14.34
C GLU A 97 0.95 14.29 13.09
N THR A 98 0.52 14.86 11.96
CA THR A 98 1.24 14.75 10.68
C THR A 98 1.26 16.09 9.93
N PRO A 99 2.01 17.08 10.45
CA PRO A 99 2.04 18.40 9.86
C PRO A 99 2.86 18.37 8.57
N TYR A 100 2.30 18.97 7.51
CA TYR A 100 2.90 18.92 6.17
C TYR A 100 4.30 19.53 6.08
N ASN A 101 4.63 20.47 6.96
CA ASN A 101 5.96 21.10 7.02
C ASN A 101 7.01 20.26 7.76
N ASP A 102 6.64 19.13 8.39
CA ASP A 102 7.55 18.16 8.99
C ASP A 102 7.59 16.90 8.11
N GLN A 103 8.49 16.90 7.13
CA GLN A 103 8.63 15.80 6.17
C GLN A 103 8.94 14.46 6.85
N ARG A 104 9.62 14.47 8.01
CA ARG A 104 9.94 13.25 8.76
C ARG A 104 8.65 12.62 9.32
N LYS A 105 7.75 13.41 9.90
CA LYS A 105 6.46 12.89 10.38
C LYS A 105 5.57 12.41 9.24
N VAL A 106 5.58 13.09 8.09
CA VAL A 106 4.85 12.65 6.90
C VAL A 106 5.38 11.30 6.41
N TYR A 107 6.71 11.15 6.31
CA TYR A 107 7.34 9.88 5.96
C TYR A 107 6.97 8.77 6.95
N GLU A 108 7.08 9.03 8.25
CA GLU A 108 6.73 8.07 9.31
C GLU A 108 5.26 7.62 9.20
N ALA A 109 4.35 8.52 8.85
CA ALA A 109 2.95 8.19 8.61
C ALA A 109 2.76 7.36 7.34
N VAL A 110 3.46 7.68 6.24
CA VAL A 110 3.43 6.88 5.00
C VAL A 110 3.95 5.47 5.25
N ALA A 111 5.14 5.36 5.85
CA ALA A 111 5.78 4.08 6.14
C ALA A 111 4.90 3.22 7.04
N ARG A 112 4.22 3.79 8.05
CA ARG A 112 3.33 3.05 8.96
C ARG A 112 2.03 2.60 8.29
N ASN A 113 1.46 3.44 7.43
CA ASN A 113 0.13 3.22 6.84
C ASN A 113 0.20 2.56 5.45
N LEU A 114 1.37 2.10 5.02
CA LEU A 114 1.53 1.37 3.76
C LEU A 114 0.82 0.02 3.87
N ILE A 115 -0.16 -0.21 3.00
CA ILE A 115 -0.94 -1.44 2.94
C ILE A 115 -0.83 -2.02 1.54
N TRP A 116 -0.65 -3.33 1.48
CA TRP A 116 -0.67 -4.13 0.27
C TRP A 116 -1.49 -5.39 0.54
N HIS A 117 -2.15 -5.92 -0.49
CA HIS A 117 -2.98 -7.11 -0.39
C HIS A 117 -2.46 -8.16 -1.36
N GLU A 118 -2.40 -9.41 -0.91
CA GLU A 118 -2.21 -10.55 -1.79
C GLU A 118 -3.48 -10.79 -2.62
N THR A 119 -3.31 -11.22 -3.87
CA THR A 119 -4.41 -11.39 -4.83
C THR A 119 -5.44 -12.44 -4.37
N ASP A 120 -5.04 -13.39 -3.51
CA ASP A 120 -5.86 -14.52 -3.08
C ASP A 120 -6.09 -14.63 -1.57
N GLU A 121 -5.50 -13.75 -0.74
CA GLU A 121 -5.75 -13.75 0.71
C GLU A 121 -6.96 -12.89 1.08
N ALA A 122 -7.66 -13.31 2.14
CA ALA A 122 -8.58 -12.42 2.82
C ALA A 122 -7.80 -11.19 3.31
N PHE A 123 -8.12 -10.01 2.77
CA PHE A 123 -7.54 -8.70 3.13
C PHE A 123 -6.90 -8.67 4.54
N SER A 124 -5.57 -8.75 4.60
CA SER A 124 -4.80 -8.55 5.83
C SER A 124 -4.88 -7.09 6.25
N ASP A 125 -5.15 -6.82 7.53
CA ASP A 125 -5.07 -5.49 8.13
C ASP A 125 -3.63 -5.13 8.54
N GLU A 126 -2.66 -5.97 8.20
CA GLU A 126 -1.26 -5.68 8.46
C GLU A 126 -0.79 -4.53 7.55
N SER A 127 -0.20 -3.54 8.19
CA SER A 127 0.34 -2.35 7.52
C SER A 127 1.76 -2.11 7.97
N GLY A 128 2.51 -1.38 7.15
CA GLY A 128 3.86 -0.97 7.46
C GLY A 128 4.84 -1.29 6.36
N LEU A 129 5.87 -0.46 6.24
CA LEU A 129 6.97 -0.65 5.30
C LEU A 129 7.66 -1.99 5.52
N THR A 130 7.95 -2.36 6.76
CA THR A 130 8.58 -3.65 7.11
C THR A 130 7.75 -4.84 6.67
N ARG A 131 6.43 -4.79 6.91
CA ARG A 131 5.52 -5.86 6.46
C ARG A 131 5.44 -5.93 4.94
N PHE A 132 5.37 -4.79 4.27
CA PHE A 132 5.39 -4.73 2.81
C PHE A 132 6.67 -5.33 2.23
N LEU A 133 7.84 -5.03 2.82
CA LEU A 133 9.11 -5.62 2.41
C LEU A 133 9.09 -7.14 2.60
N GLN A 134 8.72 -7.62 3.79
CA GLN A 134 8.63 -9.06 4.07
C GLN A 134 7.71 -9.78 3.06
N GLY A 135 6.49 -9.28 2.87
CA GLY A 135 5.53 -9.87 1.94
C GLY A 135 6.00 -9.79 0.48
N THR A 136 6.72 -8.74 0.09
CA THR A 136 7.34 -8.65 -1.25
C THR A 136 8.36 -9.77 -1.46
N LEU A 137 9.21 -10.03 -0.46
CA LEU A 137 10.21 -11.10 -0.53
C LEU A 137 9.54 -12.49 -0.56
N GLU A 138 8.59 -12.75 0.33
CA GLU A 138 7.81 -13.99 0.39
C GLU A 138 7.10 -14.27 -0.95
N ARG A 139 6.50 -13.23 -1.56
CA ARG A 139 5.85 -13.31 -2.86
C ARG A 139 6.81 -13.62 -4.01
N ILE A 140 7.99 -12.98 -4.03
CA ILE A 140 8.97 -13.16 -5.10
C ILE A 140 9.56 -14.57 -5.06
N VAL A 141 9.84 -15.08 -3.87
CA VAL A 141 10.43 -16.41 -3.67
C VAL A 141 9.35 -17.51 -3.74
N GLY A 142 8.09 -17.17 -3.51
CA GLY A 142 6.95 -18.08 -3.66
C GLY A 142 6.82 -19.11 -2.53
N GLY A 143 7.29 -18.80 -1.32
CA GLY A 143 7.26 -19.72 -0.19
C GLY A 143 7.90 -19.19 1.09
N SER A 144 8.03 -20.07 2.08
CA SER A 144 8.66 -19.75 3.36
C SER A 144 10.14 -19.43 3.21
N LEU A 145 10.59 -18.39 3.90
CA LEU A 145 11.99 -17.96 3.87
C LEU A 145 12.89 -18.98 4.58
N SER A 146 14.02 -19.30 3.96
CA SER A 146 15.03 -20.20 4.53
C SER A 146 16.41 -19.85 4.00
N LEU A 147 17.47 -20.43 4.57
CA LEU A 147 18.84 -20.16 4.09
C LEU A 147 19.06 -20.52 2.61
N GLU A 148 18.24 -21.41 2.03
CA GLU A 148 18.27 -21.73 0.60
C GLU A 148 17.80 -20.55 -0.27
N THR A 149 16.98 -19.65 0.28
CA THR A 149 16.53 -18.42 -0.39
C THR A 149 17.70 -17.52 -0.84
N LEU A 150 18.83 -17.54 -0.12
CA LEU A 150 20.05 -16.80 -0.52
C LEU A 150 20.62 -17.29 -1.87
N GLN A 151 20.30 -18.52 -2.27
CA GLN A 151 20.73 -19.13 -3.52
C GLN A 151 19.65 -19.07 -4.61
N ASP A 152 18.43 -18.65 -4.27
CA ASP A 152 17.31 -18.56 -5.19
C ASP A 152 17.60 -17.54 -6.31
N PRO A 153 17.47 -17.93 -7.60
CA PRO A 153 17.63 -17.02 -8.72
C PRO A 153 16.73 -15.77 -8.66
N LEU A 154 15.50 -15.90 -8.14
CA LEU A 154 14.54 -14.80 -8.00
C LEU A 154 14.96 -13.82 -6.92
N TYR A 155 15.49 -14.31 -5.80
CA TYR A 155 16.07 -13.45 -4.77
C TYR A 155 17.28 -12.68 -5.30
N ARG A 156 18.17 -13.34 -6.05
CA ARG A 156 19.32 -12.66 -6.69
C ARG A 156 18.87 -11.59 -7.69
N ALA A 157 17.88 -11.90 -8.54
CA ALA A 157 17.32 -10.92 -9.47
C ALA A 157 16.69 -9.71 -8.75
N LEU A 158 16.04 -9.93 -7.59
CA LEU A 158 15.54 -8.85 -6.74
C LEU A 158 16.68 -7.97 -6.23
N VAL A 159 17.77 -8.58 -5.71
CA VAL A 159 18.95 -7.85 -5.24
C VAL A 159 19.55 -7.02 -6.37
N ASP A 160 19.80 -7.62 -7.54
CA ASP A 160 20.34 -6.92 -8.71
C ASP A 160 19.45 -5.74 -9.14
N THR A 161 18.12 -5.93 -9.09
CA THR A 161 17.15 -4.87 -9.42
C THR A 161 17.21 -3.73 -8.41
N LEU A 162 17.29 -4.04 -7.13
CA LEU A 162 17.36 -3.03 -6.06
C LEU A 162 18.69 -2.26 -6.10
N GLU A 163 19.80 -2.92 -6.40
CA GLU A 163 21.11 -2.28 -6.57
C GLU A 163 21.15 -1.34 -7.78
N ALA A 164 20.50 -1.72 -8.87
CA ALA A 164 20.38 -0.89 -10.08
C ALA A 164 19.35 0.25 -9.96
N ALA A 165 18.45 0.19 -8.98
CA ALA A 165 17.40 1.18 -8.80
C ALA A 165 17.99 2.55 -8.39
N PRO A 166 17.53 3.66 -9.00
CA PRO A 166 17.96 4.99 -8.58
C PRO A 166 17.39 5.32 -7.20
N VAL A 167 18.27 5.45 -6.20
CA VAL A 167 17.91 5.83 -4.83
C VAL A 167 18.79 7.01 -4.40
N ASP A 168 18.17 8.05 -3.84
CA ASP A 168 18.89 9.26 -3.40
C ASP A 168 19.89 8.98 -2.27
N SER A 169 19.64 7.96 -1.45
CA SER A 169 20.47 7.55 -0.31
C SER A 169 20.99 6.12 -0.46
N PRO A 170 22.30 5.93 -0.71
CA PRO A 170 22.92 4.60 -0.72
C PRO A 170 22.79 3.85 0.62
N ALA A 171 22.73 4.60 1.74
CA ALA A 171 22.55 4.01 3.06
C ALA A 171 21.16 3.38 3.20
N TYR A 172 20.12 3.98 2.61
CA TYR A 172 18.77 3.43 2.62
C TYR A 172 18.68 2.14 1.80
N GLN A 173 19.24 2.15 0.57
CA GLN A 173 19.34 0.94 -0.27
C GLN A 173 20.07 -0.20 0.47
N THR A 174 21.20 0.10 1.11
CA THR A 174 21.95 -0.86 1.94
C THR A 174 21.10 -1.38 3.10
N ALA A 175 20.31 -0.53 3.77
CA ALA A 175 19.45 -0.95 4.86
C ALA A 175 18.34 -1.91 4.39
N VAL A 176 17.72 -1.65 3.24
CA VAL A 176 16.71 -2.53 2.63
C VAL A 176 17.30 -3.90 2.28
N LEU A 177 18.46 -3.92 1.60
CA LEU A 177 19.15 -5.17 1.25
C LEU A 177 19.55 -5.97 2.49
N ALA A 178 20.10 -5.29 3.50
CA ALA A 178 20.44 -5.92 4.78
C ALA A 178 19.21 -6.42 5.54
N TYR A 179 18.04 -5.76 5.36
CA TYR A 179 16.78 -6.18 5.98
C TYR A 179 16.30 -7.49 5.36
N PHE A 180 16.41 -7.66 4.03
CA PHE A 180 16.11 -8.93 3.39
C PHE A 180 17.04 -10.08 3.81
N ASP A 181 18.35 -9.85 3.90
CA ASP A 181 19.28 -10.87 4.42
C ASP A 181 18.95 -11.23 5.89
N ALA A 182 18.59 -10.25 6.71
CA ALA A 182 18.17 -10.48 8.09
C ALA A 182 16.85 -11.28 8.19
N LEU A 183 15.89 -11.04 7.30
CA LEU A 183 14.64 -11.80 7.21
C LEU A 183 14.92 -13.27 6.87
N ILE A 184 15.76 -13.52 5.86
CA ILE A 184 16.10 -14.87 5.40
C ILE A 184 16.83 -15.68 6.48
N ARG A 185 17.67 -15.01 7.28
CA ARG A 185 18.45 -15.62 8.36
C ARG A 185 17.70 -15.71 9.69
N ASP A 186 16.45 -15.26 9.75
CA ASP A 186 15.65 -15.17 10.97
C ASP A 186 16.38 -14.45 12.12
N ASN A 187 17.05 -13.33 11.79
CA ASN A 187 17.85 -12.57 12.76
C ASN A 187 17.05 -11.40 13.34
N ALA A 188 16.27 -11.67 14.41
CA ALA A 188 15.40 -10.70 15.05
C ALA A 188 16.11 -9.42 15.55
N GLU A 189 17.32 -9.53 16.09
CA GLU A 189 18.10 -8.38 16.58
C GLU A 189 18.47 -7.44 15.43
N ARG A 190 18.92 -8.02 14.32
CA ARG A 190 19.29 -7.25 13.12
C ARG A 190 18.07 -6.63 12.46
N LEU A 191 16.91 -7.32 12.48
CA LEU A 191 15.65 -6.78 11.98
C LEU A 191 15.19 -5.54 12.76
N ASP A 192 15.21 -5.59 14.10
CA ASP A 192 14.86 -4.44 14.96
C ASP A 192 15.80 -3.25 14.76
N ALA A 193 17.10 -3.52 14.61
CA ALA A 193 18.08 -2.47 14.34
C ALA A 193 17.84 -1.80 12.98
N LEU A 194 17.61 -2.59 11.92
CA LEU A 194 17.41 -2.10 10.56
C LEU A 194 16.05 -1.43 10.36
N SER A 195 15.00 -1.87 11.06
CA SER A 195 13.68 -1.24 10.97
C SER A 195 13.66 0.20 11.49
N ARG A 196 14.68 0.63 12.24
CA ARG A 196 14.85 2.04 12.68
C ARG A 196 15.53 2.92 11.64
N TRP A 197 16.21 2.31 10.67
CA TRP A 197 16.83 2.99 9.53
C TRP A 197 15.89 3.12 8.33
N LEU A 198 14.87 2.26 8.29
CA LEU A 198 13.76 2.29 7.33
C LEU A 198 12.67 3.24 7.82
#